data_AF-A0AAD5Z2C4-F1
#
_entry.id   AF-A0AAD5Z2C4-F1
#
_cell.length_a   1.000
_cell.length_b   1.000
_cell.length_c   1.000
_cell.angle_alpha   90.00
_cell.angle_beta   90.00
_cell.angle_gamma   90.00
#
_symmetry.space_group_name_H-M   'P 1'
#
loop_
_entity.id
_entity.type
_entity.pdbx_description
1 polymer ?
#
loop_
_entity_poly.entity_id
_entity_poly.type
_entity_poly.pdbx_seq_one_letter_code
_entity_poly.pdbx_strand_id
1 'polypeptide(L)'
;MQQREGIWQRKLGQDTLANFVKSSRGCPVVVKINTGVNYQGVGTENMIDYKGRRVAAIYPKILDALEVSKHIYVSSNGYGNFKSIQAAIDSIPEGNSQWIRIHVEKGVYREKVNIPKYKEYIMLEGEGSDQTWIEYGDSANDGVHTTESSTTFSCYADNFMARDISFKNTFNGGPSMAQAVAALVAGDKSSFYRCSFVGIQDTLCDLSGRHYYKDCYIEGAIDFIFGQGQSIFERCTISTTSLVQGVGYITAHGRDSKHDWSGFVFKSCNITGSAQTYLGRPWRPYARVIFYESYMANIITPEGWDTWQYDGWDTTFAEVKCRGPGAKRKGRVNWMKMLSDKALKHYTSLRYINRDKWIHSQPT
;
A
#
# COMPACT_ATOMS: atom_id res chain seq x y z
N MET A 1 6.41 -23.79 37.86
CA MET A 1 5.06 -23.24 37.60
C MET A 1 4.77 -22.20 38.66
N GLN A 2 4.81 -20.90 38.33
CA GLN A 2 4.21 -19.82 39.12
C GLN A 2 3.89 -18.68 38.14
N GLN A 3 2.62 -18.61 37.72
CA GLN A 3 2.05 -17.44 37.06
C GLN A 3 2.03 -16.29 38.06
N ARG A 4 2.67 -15.16 37.72
CA ARG A 4 2.26 -13.84 38.24
C ARG A 4 1.62 -13.10 37.08
N GLU A 5 0.33 -12.86 37.21
CA GLU A 5 -0.51 -12.25 36.19
C GLU A 5 0.02 -10.86 35.78
N GLY A 6 0.16 -10.63 34.48
CA GLY A 6 0.09 -9.30 33.88
C GLY A 6 1.39 -8.56 33.60
N ILE A 7 2.59 -9.14 33.83
CA ILE A 7 3.87 -8.50 33.53
C ILE A 7 4.55 -9.16 32.33
N TRP A 8 4.76 -8.42 31.25
CA TRP A 8 5.51 -8.89 30.07
C TRP A 8 6.80 -8.07 29.92
N GLN A 9 7.93 -8.75 29.67
CA GLN A 9 9.24 -8.11 29.49
C GLN A 9 9.64 -8.15 28.02
N ARG A 10 10.15 -7.04 27.50
CA ARG A 10 10.62 -6.96 26.11
C ARG A 10 12.00 -6.33 26.02
N LYS A 11 12.89 -6.96 25.27
CA LYS A 11 14.24 -6.47 24.99
C LYS A 11 14.19 -5.48 23.82
N LEU A 12 14.59 -4.23 24.05
CA LEU A 12 14.57 -3.10 23.09
C LEU A 12 15.95 -2.80 22.46
N GLY A 13 16.96 -3.61 22.76
CA GLY A 13 18.35 -3.47 22.30
C GLY A 13 19.29 -4.41 23.08
N GLN A 14 20.61 -4.36 22.87
CA GLN A 14 21.55 -5.23 23.60
C GLN A 14 21.40 -5.09 25.13
N ASP A 15 21.11 -3.88 25.63
CA ASP A 15 21.07 -3.57 27.07
C ASP A 15 19.74 -3.00 27.59
N THR A 16 18.69 -2.91 26.76
CA THR A 16 17.43 -2.29 27.18
C THR A 16 16.32 -3.32 27.37
N LEU A 17 15.73 -3.37 28.57
CA LEU A 17 14.55 -4.17 28.89
C LEU A 17 13.41 -3.23 29.32
N ALA A 18 12.22 -3.44 28.79
CA ALA A 18 10.98 -2.75 29.19
C ALA A 18 10.00 -3.75 29.81
N ASN A 19 9.48 -3.41 30.99
CA ASN A 19 8.44 -4.18 31.68
C ASN A 19 7.10 -3.48 31.53
N PHE A 20 6.10 -4.21 31.01
CA PHE A 20 4.74 -3.74 30.82
C PHE A 20 3.81 -4.41 31.84
N VAL A 21 2.99 -3.63 32.55
CA VAL A 21 2.00 -4.15 33.50
C VAL A 21 0.60 -3.73 33.07
N LYS A 22 -0.27 -4.70 32.76
CA LYS A 22 -1.68 -4.41 32.44
C LYS A 22 -2.48 -4.27 33.75
N SER A 23 -3.02 -3.09 34.03
CA SER A 23 -3.91 -2.88 35.18
C SER A 23 -5.31 -3.41 34.87
N SER A 24 -5.86 -4.24 35.76
CA SER A 24 -7.21 -4.81 35.67
C SER A 24 -8.32 -3.82 36.07
N ARG A 25 -7.99 -2.58 36.45
CA ARG A 25 -8.95 -1.61 36.98
C ARG A 25 -8.63 -0.17 36.55
N GLY A 26 -8.89 0.21 35.30
CA GLY A 26 -8.99 1.61 34.84
C GLY A 26 -7.86 2.60 35.23
N CYS A 27 -6.72 2.10 35.74
CA CYS A 27 -5.61 2.89 36.25
C CYS A 27 -4.48 2.94 35.20
N PRO A 28 -3.61 3.97 35.24
CA PRO A 28 -2.56 4.17 34.24
C PRO A 28 -1.69 2.91 34.06
N VAL A 29 -1.36 2.58 32.81
CA VAL A 29 -0.35 1.56 32.49
C VAL A 29 1.01 2.14 32.85
N VAL A 30 1.70 1.51 33.81
CA VAL A 30 3.04 1.92 34.22
C VAL A 30 4.07 1.09 33.45
N VAL A 31 4.79 1.73 32.53
CA VAL A 31 5.94 1.14 31.84
C VAL A 31 7.19 1.52 32.61
N LYS A 32 8.01 0.53 32.97
CA LYS A 32 9.33 0.76 33.59
C LYS A 32 10.40 0.31 32.60
N ILE A 33 11.24 1.25 32.19
CA ILE A 33 12.38 0.98 31.30
C ILE A 33 13.64 0.97 32.15
N ASN A 34 14.60 0.11 31.81
CA ASN A 34 15.88 -0.06 32.52
C ASN A 34 16.77 1.20 32.58
N THR A 35 16.28 2.36 32.12
CA THR A 35 16.84 3.69 32.35
C THR A 35 16.37 4.33 33.67
N GLY A 36 15.53 3.64 34.46
CA GLY A 36 14.98 4.15 35.72
C GLY A 36 13.78 5.09 35.55
N VAL A 37 13.23 5.19 34.34
CA VAL A 37 12.10 6.09 34.03
C VAL A 37 10.78 5.31 34.15
N ASN A 38 9.85 5.86 34.95
CA ASN A 38 8.47 5.40 35.04
C ASN A 38 7.57 6.29 34.17
N TYR A 39 6.66 5.67 33.42
CA TYR A 39 5.67 6.35 32.58
C TYR A 39 4.24 6.08 33.07
N GLN A 40 3.31 6.99 32.80
CA GLN A 40 1.87 6.84 33.13
C GLN A 40 0.99 7.25 31.94
N GLY A 41 -0.07 6.49 31.63
CA GLY A 41 -1.08 6.87 30.63
C GLY A 41 -2.12 5.77 30.34
N VAL A 42 -3.25 6.16 29.74
CA VAL A 42 -4.23 5.25 29.12
C VAL A 42 -4.09 5.44 27.60
N GLY A 43 -3.51 4.45 26.93
CA GLY A 43 -3.15 4.53 25.51
C GLY A 43 -1.75 5.10 25.25
N THR A 44 -1.14 4.71 24.13
CA THR A 44 0.25 5.03 23.75
C THR A 44 0.48 6.52 23.54
N GLU A 45 -0.49 7.20 22.92
CA GLU A 45 -0.49 8.63 22.59
C GLU A 45 -0.51 9.60 23.79
N ASN A 46 -0.97 9.12 24.96
CA ASN A 46 -1.14 9.90 26.19
C ASN A 46 -0.09 9.56 27.26
N MET A 47 0.90 8.73 26.94
CA MET A 47 1.95 8.41 27.90
C MET A 47 2.82 9.63 28.18
N ILE A 48 2.98 9.90 29.47
CA ILE A 48 3.87 10.91 30.02
C ILE A 48 4.90 10.26 30.94
N ASP A 49 6.12 10.81 30.97
CA ASP A 49 7.13 10.40 31.95
C ASP A 49 6.85 10.99 33.34
N TYR A 50 7.61 10.57 34.35
CA TYR A 50 7.51 11.10 35.72
C TYR A 50 7.74 12.62 35.84
N LYS A 51 8.21 13.29 34.79
CA LYS A 51 8.38 14.75 34.70
C LYS A 51 7.24 15.42 33.90
N GLY A 52 6.18 14.69 33.54
CA GLY A 52 5.04 15.21 32.80
C GLY A 52 5.29 15.44 31.31
N ARG A 53 6.37 14.91 30.74
CA ARG A 53 6.73 15.10 29.32
C ARG A 53 6.13 13.99 28.48
N ARG A 54 5.62 14.32 27.28
CA ARG A 54 5.06 13.32 26.35
C ARG A 54 6.15 12.34 25.89
N VAL A 55 5.91 11.05 26.07
CA VAL A 55 6.84 9.98 25.67
C VAL A 55 7.11 9.99 24.17
N ALA A 56 6.08 10.29 23.36
CA ALA A 56 6.19 10.44 21.91
C ALA A 56 7.29 11.41 21.47
N ALA A 57 7.54 12.46 22.25
CA ALA A 57 8.52 13.48 21.91
C ALA A 57 9.96 13.07 22.27
N ILE A 58 10.14 12.12 23.20
CA ILE A 58 11.45 11.80 23.79
C ILE A 58 11.94 10.43 23.33
N TYR A 59 11.03 9.48 23.08
CA TYR A 59 11.36 8.09 22.81
C TYR A 59 10.40 7.44 21.80
N PRO A 60 10.44 7.84 20.52
CA PRO A 60 9.51 7.34 19.50
C PRO A 60 9.51 5.81 19.37
N LYS A 61 10.68 5.17 19.50
CA LYS A 61 10.83 3.69 19.44
C LYS A 61 10.07 2.92 20.53
N ILE A 62 9.70 3.57 21.65
CA ILE A 62 8.89 2.93 22.70
C ILE A 62 7.45 2.77 22.22
N LEU A 63 6.92 3.75 21.48
CA LEU A 63 5.55 3.74 20.98
C LEU A 63 5.36 2.70 19.88
N ASP A 64 6.32 2.58 18.95
CA ASP A 64 6.34 1.50 17.96
C ASP A 64 6.26 0.12 18.63
N ALA A 65 7.00 -0.05 19.74
CA ALA A 65 7.05 -1.29 20.50
C ALA A 65 5.77 -1.57 21.33
N LEU A 66 4.91 -0.58 21.52
CA LEU A 66 3.63 -0.67 22.22
C LEU A 66 2.46 -0.91 21.26
N GLU A 67 2.58 -0.50 20.01
CA GLU A 67 1.55 -0.71 18.97
C GLU A 67 1.65 -2.11 18.35
N VAL A 68 2.87 -2.67 18.25
CA VAL A 68 3.10 -4.02 17.73
C VAL A 68 3.24 -5.06 18.86
N SER A 69 2.34 -6.04 18.86
CA SER A 69 2.24 -7.11 19.87
C SER A 69 3.26 -8.23 19.72
N LYS A 70 3.65 -8.56 18.48
CA LYS A 70 4.56 -9.67 18.15
C LYS A 70 5.43 -9.32 16.96
N HIS A 71 6.69 -9.75 17.02
CA HIS A 71 7.66 -9.60 15.94
C HIS A 71 8.04 -10.98 15.43
N ILE A 72 7.94 -11.18 14.12
CA ILE A 72 8.32 -12.39 13.39
C ILE A 72 9.42 -12.00 12.41
N TYR A 73 10.54 -12.71 12.44
CA TYR A 73 11.66 -12.49 11.54
C TYR A 73 11.64 -13.55 10.44
N VAL A 74 11.73 -13.13 9.19
CA VAL A 74 11.83 -13.97 8.01
C VAL A 74 13.21 -13.78 7.40
N SER A 75 13.90 -14.89 7.15
CA SER A 75 15.27 -14.86 6.63
C SER A 75 15.54 -16.13 5.82
N SER A 76 15.92 -15.93 4.56
CA SER A 76 16.15 -17.04 3.61
C SER A 76 17.32 -17.94 4.02
N ASN A 77 18.30 -17.41 4.76
CA ASN A 77 19.47 -18.15 5.25
C ASN A 77 19.16 -18.99 6.51
N GLY A 78 17.97 -18.84 7.11
CA GLY A 78 17.53 -19.62 8.27
C GLY A 78 17.85 -19.03 9.65
N TYR A 79 18.38 -17.81 9.74
CA TYR A 79 18.58 -17.12 11.02
C TYR A 79 17.31 -16.43 11.57
N GLY A 80 16.20 -16.48 10.81
CA GLY A 80 14.89 -15.97 11.21
C GLY A 80 14.00 -17.03 11.87
N ASN A 81 12.82 -16.62 12.31
CA ASN A 81 11.76 -17.55 12.76
C ASN A 81 11.25 -18.43 11.60
N PHE A 82 11.22 -17.89 10.38
CA PHE A 82 10.79 -18.58 9.17
C PHE A 82 11.76 -18.32 8.01
N LYS A 83 11.80 -19.25 7.06
CA LYS A 83 12.57 -19.11 5.81
C LYS A 83 11.77 -18.44 4.68
N SER A 84 10.44 -18.52 4.73
CA SER A 84 9.53 -17.94 3.74
C SER A 84 8.53 -16.99 4.39
N ILE A 85 8.04 -16.05 3.60
CA ILE A 85 7.07 -15.03 4.02
C ILE A 85 5.70 -15.68 4.23
N GLN A 86 5.30 -16.60 3.35
CA GLN A 86 4.03 -17.32 3.49
C GLN A 86 3.97 -18.10 4.81
N ALA A 87 5.05 -18.80 5.20
CA ALA A 87 5.06 -19.55 6.47
C ALA A 87 4.93 -18.63 7.70
N ALA A 88 5.49 -17.42 7.64
CA ALA A 88 5.32 -16.43 8.69
C ALA A 88 3.86 -15.96 8.80
N ILE A 89 3.21 -15.69 7.66
CA ILE A 89 1.78 -15.35 7.60
C ILE A 89 0.94 -16.51 8.13
N ASP A 90 1.22 -17.75 7.72
CA ASP A 90 0.50 -18.95 8.14
C ASP A 90 0.56 -19.15 9.66
N SER A 91 1.65 -18.74 10.31
CA SER A 91 1.82 -18.81 11.77
C SER A 91 0.96 -17.84 12.58
N ILE A 92 0.35 -16.84 11.94
CA ILE A 92 -0.53 -15.87 12.60
C ILE A 92 -1.91 -16.50 12.82
N PRO A 93 -2.45 -16.50 14.06
CA PRO A 93 -3.78 -17.05 14.31
C PRO A 93 -4.86 -16.37 13.48
N GLU A 94 -5.88 -17.12 13.08
CA GLU A 94 -7.09 -16.55 12.49
C GLU A 94 -7.79 -15.63 13.50
N GLY A 95 -8.41 -14.56 13.02
CA GLY A 95 -9.07 -13.57 13.88
C GLY A 95 -8.08 -12.70 14.68
N ASN A 96 -6.83 -12.61 14.24
CA ASN A 96 -5.85 -11.71 14.84
C ASN A 96 -6.39 -10.27 14.88
N SER A 97 -6.25 -9.63 16.04
CA SER A 97 -6.75 -8.26 16.29
C SER A 97 -5.67 -7.34 16.85
N GLN A 98 -4.41 -7.77 16.80
CA GLN A 98 -3.26 -7.03 17.34
C GLN A 98 -2.20 -6.91 16.25
N TRP A 99 -1.54 -5.76 16.12
CA TRP A 99 -0.50 -5.62 15.09
C TRP A 99 0.64 -6.63 15.30
N ILE A 100 0.94 -7.38 14.25
CA ILE A 100 2.07 -8.30 14.17
C ILE A 100 3.00 -7.78 13.07
N ARG A 101 4.26 -7.52 13.44
CA ARG A 101 5.30 -7.16 12.49
C ARG A 101 5.99 -8.41 11.98
N ILE A 102 5.98 -8.59 10.67
CA ILE A 102 6.80 -9.54 9.93
C ILE A 102 7.95 -8.74 9.32
N HIS A 103 9.14 -8.85 9.94
CA HIS A 103 10.38 -8.27 9.42
C HIS A 103 11.02 -9.26 8.45
N VAL A 104 11.25 -8.85 7.21
CA VAL A 104 11.80 -9.67 6.14
C VAL A 104 13.21 -9.17 5.82
N GLU A 105 14.20 -10.01 6.10
CA GLU A 105 15.60 -9.74 5.73
C GLU A 105 15.71 -9.45 4.23
N LYS A 106 16.65 -8.60 3.83
CA LYS A 106 16.95 -8.40 2.40
C LYS A 106 17.19 -9.72 1.67
N GLY A 107 16.71 -9.78 0.44
CA GLY A 107 16.79 -10.97 -0.39
C GLY A 107 15.65 -11.04 -1.40
N VAL A 108 15.73 -12.05 -2.26
CA VAL A 108 14.70 -12.36 -3.26
C VAL A 108 13.95 -13.60 -2.81
N TYR A 109 12.69 -13.41 -2.44
CA TYR A 109 11.75 -14.43 -2.00
C TYR A 109 10.90 -14.84 -3.21
N ARG A 110 11.28 -15.95 -3.84
CA ARG A 110 10.58 -16.53 -5.00
C ARG A 110 9.41 -17.40 -4.54
N GLU A 111 8.32 -16.75 -4.14
CA GLU A 111 7.12 -17.41 -3.63
C GLU A 111 5.87 -16.59 -3.95
N LYS A 112 4.71 -17.26 -3.97
CA LYS A 112 3.42 -16.57 -3.92
C LYS A 112 3.04 -16.35 -2.46
N VAL A 113 2.59 -15.14 -2.16
CA VAL A 113 2.17 -14.76 -0.82
C VAL A 113 0.70 -14.37 -0.82
N ASN A 114 -0.10 -15.03 0.00
CA ASN A 114 -1.51 -14.75 0.19
C ASN A 114 -1.79 -14.45 1.68
N ILE A 115 -2.30 -13.25 1.94
CA ILE A 115 -2.85 -12.84 3.24
C ILE A 115 -4.37 -12.95 3.16
N PRO A 116 -4.96 -14.05 3.66
CA PRO A 116 -6.41 -14.25 3.62
C PRO A 116 -7.13 -13.28 4.56
N LYS A 117 -8.41 -13.01 4.26
CA LYS A 117 -9.25 -12.02 4.96
C LYS A 117 -9.31 -12.14 6.49
N TYR A 118 -9.05 -13.34 7.04
CA TYR A 118 -9.11 -13.64 8.47
C TYR A 118 -7.77 -13.45 9.20
N LYS A 119 -6.74 -12.88 8.54
CA LYS A 119 -5.42 -12.57 9.11
C LYS A 119 -5.13 -11.06 9.08
N GLU A 120 -5.92 -10.29 9.81
CA GLU A 120 -5.81 -8.82 9.91
C GLU A 120 -4.63 -8.36 10.78
N TYR A 121 -4.37 -7.03 10.77
CA TYR A 121 -3.37 -6.36 11.61
C TYR A 121 -1.95 -6.88 11.39
N ILE A 122 -1.53 -6.93 10.12
CA ILE A 122 -0.18 -7.36 9.73
C ILE A 122 0.60 -6.18 9.17
N MET A 123 1.79 -5.98 9.71
CA MET A 123 2.81 -5.09 9.17
C MET A 123 3.91 -5.94 8.53
N LEU A 124 4.05 -5.87 7.21
CA LEU A 124 5.10 -6.52 6.43
C LEU A 124 6.21 -5.50 6.11
N GLU A 125 7.39 -5.69 6.68
CA GLU A 125 8.49 -4.74 6.56
C GLU A 125 9.74 -5.40 6.02
N GLY A 126 10.25 -4.90 4.90
CA GLY A 126 11.55 -5.30 4.36
C GLY A 126 12.69 -4.43 4.89
N GLU A 127 13.89 -4.65 4.36
CA GLU A 127 15.12 -3.89 4.68
C GLU A 127 15.46 -2.84 3.61
N GLY A 128 14.51 -2.56 2.72
CA GLY A 128 14.64 -1.61 1.60
C GLY A 128 13.94 -2.17 0.37
N SER A 129 13.16 -1.34 -0.32
CA SER A 129 12.45 -1.78 -1.53
C SER A 129 13.38 -2.18 -2.67
N ASP A 130 14.61 -1.69 -2.70
CA ASP A 130 15.65 -2.11 -3.63
C ASP A 130 16.33 -3.43 -3.23
N GLN A 131 16.12 -3.91 -1.99
CA GLN A 131 16.85 -5.04 -1.41
C GLN A 131 15.97 -6.24 -1.02
N THR A 132 14.70 -6.01 -0.69
CA THR A 132 13.74 -7.06 -0.29
C THR A 132 12.65 -7.21 -1.35
N TRP A 133 12.61 -8.37 -2.00
CA TRP A 133 11.72 -8.64 -3.13
C TRP A 133 10.88 -9.89 -2.89
N ILE A 134 9.58 -9.79 -3.11
CA ILE A 134 8.67 -10.93 -3.31
C ILE A 134 8.42 -11.02 -4.82
N GLU A 135 8.79 -12.14 -5.43
CA GLU A 135 8.61 -12.29 -6.88
C GLU A 135 8.12 -13.66 -7.33
N TYR A 136 7.21 -13.66 -8.30
CA TYR A 136 6.69 -14.85 -8.98
C TYR A 136 6.36 -14.52 -10.43
N GLY A 137 5.99 -15.50 -11.26
CA GLY A 137 5.95 -15.33 -12.73
C GLY A 137 4.72 -15.89 -13.45
N ASP A 138 3.57 -15.99 -12.77
CA ASP A 138 2.33 -16.47 -13.39
C ASP A 138 1.70 -15.40 -14.29
N SER A 139 0.93 -15.83 -15.30
CA SER A 139 0.25 -14.95 -16.24
C SER A 139 -1.06 -15.57 -16.74
N ALA A 140 -2.03 -14.75 -17.12
CA ALA A 140 -3.37 -15.22 -17.50
C ALA A 140 -3.45 -15.97 -18.85
N ASN A 141 -2.34 -16.11 -19.58
CA ASN A 141 -2.29 -16.79 -20.88
C ASN A 141 -1.53 -18.13 -20.84
N ASP A 142 -1.16 -18.63 -19.66
CA ASP A 142 -0.48 -19.92 -19.50
C ASP A 142 -1.44 -21.13 -19.57
N GLY A 143 -2.74 -20.88 -19.75
CA GLY A 143 -3.78 -21.91 -19.82
C GLY A 143 -4.24 -22.43 -18.45
N VAL A 144 -3.72 -21.88 -17.35
CA VAL A 144 -4.00 -22.31 -15.97
C VAL A 144 -4.53 -21.18 -15.12
N HIS A 145 -3.96 -19.98 -15.24
CA HIS A 145 -4.25 -18.85 -14.37
C HIS A 145 -5.24 -17.85 -14.99
N THR A 146 -5.99 -17.18 -14.12
CA THR A 146 -6.76 -15.98 -14.44
C THR A 146 -5.91 -14.74 -14.09
N THR A 147 -6.38 -13.54 -14.43
CA THR A 147 -5.75 -12.30 -13.94
C THR A 147 -5.58 -12.32 -12.43
N GLU A 148 -6.63 -12.67 -11.68
CA GLU A 148 -6.59 -12.74 -10.22
C GLU A 148 -5.60 -13.81 -9.72
N SER A 149 -5.65 -15.03 -10.26
CA SER A 149 -4.77 -16.09 -9.78
C SER A 149 -3.32 -15.98 -10.27
N SER A 150 -3.02 -15.08 -11.22
CA SER A 150 -1.65 -14.74 -11.63
C SER A 150 -0.86 -13.93 -10.58
N THR A 151 -1.53 -13.49 -9.52
CA THR A 151 -0.98 -12.58 -8.51
C THR A 151 0.22 -13.17 -7.76
N THR A 152 1.32 -12.41 -7.67
CA THR A 152 2.48 -12.73 -6.81
C THR A 152 2.18 -12.52 -5.32
N PHE A 153 1.62 -11.35 -4.96
CA PHE A 153 1.23 -11.02 -3.59
C PHE A 153 -0.25 -10.62 -3.51
N SER A 154 -1.08 -11.34 -2.76
CA SER A 154 -2.49 -10.99 -2.55
C SER A 154 -2.77 -10.66 -1.08
N CYS A 155 -3.42 -9.53 -0.84
CA CYS A 155 -3.89 -9.12 0.48
C CYS A 155 -5.40 -8.89 0.49
N TYR A 156 -6.12 -9.83 1.10
CA TYR A 156 -7.56 -9.76 1.33
C TYR A 156 -7.90 -9.35 2.77
N ALA A 157 -6.91 -9.22 3.65
CA ALA A 157 -7.09 -8.83 5.04
C ALA A 157 -7.18 -7.33 5.22
N ASP A 158 -8.10 -6.89 6.09
CA ASP A 158 -8.19 -5.51 6.53
C ASP A 158 -7.02 -5.17 7.47
N ASN A 159 -6.75 -3.87 7.62
CA ASN A 159 -5.72 -3.35 8.52
C ASN A 159 -4.33 -3.93 8.19
N PHE A 160 -3.91 -3.78 6.94
CA PHE A 160 -2.59 -4.20 6.47
C PHE A 160 -1.66 -3.01 6.30
N MET A 161 -0.37 -3.21 6.56
CA MET A 161 0.68 -2.27 6.21
C MET A 161 1.84 -3.01 5.56
N ALA A 162 2.37 -2.48 4.46
CA ALA A 162 3.68 -2.85 3.96
C ALA A 162 4.62 -1.65 3.92
N ARG A 163 5.91 -1.89 4.14
CA ARG A 163 6.94 -0.87 3.98
C ARG A 163 8.28 -1.45 3.53
N ASP A 164 9.05 -0.65 2.80
CA ASP A 164 10.44 -0.96 2.47
C ASP A 164 10.63 -2.34 1.81
N ILE A 165 9.67 -2.76 0.98
CA ILE A 165 9.62 -4.08 0.32
C ILE A 165 8.99 -3.96 -1.07
N SER A 166 9.40 -4.82 -2.00
CA SER A 166 8.92 -4.82 -3.39
C SER A 166 8.16 -6.08 -3.76
N PHE A 167 7.13 -5.91 -4.57
CA PHE A 167 6.29 -6.95 -5.15
C PHE A 167 6.49 -6.95 -6.67
N LYS A 168 6.83 -8.10 -7.25
CA LYS A 168 7.15 -8.18 -8.66
C LYS A 168 6.54 -9.41 -9.32
N ASN A 169 5.85 -9.20 -10.44
CA ASN A 169 5.58 -10.27 -11.37
C ASN A 169 6.70 -10.29 -12.44
N THR A 170 7.37 -11.43 -12.60
CA THR A 170 8.50 -11.61 -13.51
C THR A 170 8.10 -11.96 -14.93
N PHE A 171 6.80 -12.12 -15.22
CA PHE A 171 6.31 -12.35 -16.58
C PHE A 171 6.74 -11.20 -17.49
N ASN A 172 7.42 -11.54 -18.58
CA ASN A 172 8.06 -10.58 -19.47
C ASN A 172 7.35 -10.43 -20.82
N GLY A 173 6.10 -10.88 -20.93
CA GLY A 173 5.28 -10.80 -22.13
C GLY A 173 5.29 -12.05 -23.00
N GLY A 174 6.28 -12.94 -22.90
CA GLY A 174 6.34 -14.17 -23.70
C GLY A 174 6.08 -13.94 -25.21
N PRO A 175 5.53 -14.92 -25.93
CA PRO A 175 5.10 -14.76 -27.32
C PRO A 175 3.91 -13.78 -27.50
N SER A 176 3.09 -13.61 -26.46
CA SER A 176 1.87 -12.81 -26.47
C SER A 176 1.68 -12.14 -25.11
N MET A 177 1.55 -10.82 -25.10
CA MET A 177 1.30 -10.06 -23.86
C MET A 177 0.01 -10.53 -23.16
N ALA A 178 0.03 -10.59 -21.84
CA ALA A 178 -1.09 -10.98 -21.01
C ALA A 178 -1.00 -10.38 -19.61
N GLN A 179 -2.12 -10.39 -18.89
CA GLN A 179 -2.23 -9.93 -17.51
C GLN A 179 -1.33 -10.75 -16.60
N ALA A 180 -0.55 -10.08 -15.75
CA ALA A 180 0.37 -10.71 -14.82
C ALA A 180 0.54 -9.82 -13.58
N VAL A 181 -0.22 -10.15 -12.53
CA VAL A 181 -0.39 -9.26 -11.37
C VAL A 181 0.79 -9.39 -10.40
N ALA A 182 1.41 -8.27 -10.04
CA ALA A 182 2.46 -8.23 -9.02
C ALA A 182 1.85 -8.16 -7.61
N ALA A 183 0.83 -7.32 -7.43
CA ALA A 183 0.09 -7.25 -6.17
C ALA A 183 -1.41 -7.06 -6.39
N LEU A 184 -2.21 -7.77 -5.60
CA LEU A 184 -3.65 -7.58 -5.46
C LEU A 184 -3.98 -7.15 -4.04
N VAL A 185 -4.69 -6.04 -3.90
CA VAL A 185 -5.09 -5.48 -2.60
C VAL A 185 -6.61 -5.31 -2.57
N ALA A 186 -7.26 -6.04 -1.68
CA ALA A 186 -8.72 -6.05 -1.55
C ALA A 186 -9.23 -5.74 -0.13
N GLY A 187 -8.36 -5.89 0.88
CA GLY A 187 -8.70 -5.61 2.28
C GLY A 187 -8.67 -4.12 2.61
N ASP A 188 -9.68 -3.65 3.35
CA ASP A 188 -9.84 -2.24 3.71
C ASP A 188 -8.71 -1.76 4.65
N LYS A 189 -8.37 -0.47 4.59
CA LYS A 189 -7.37 0.16 5.47
C LYS A 189 -5.96 -0.40 5.27
N SER A 190 -5.58 -0.60 4.01
CA SER A 190 -4.23 -1.05 3.63
C SER A 190 -3.32 0.13 3.28
N SER A 191 -2.09 0.14 3.79
CA SER A 191 -1.11 1.18 3.48
C SER A 191 0.23 0.62 3.03
N PHE A 192 0.90 1.36 2.14
CA PHE A 192 2.17 0.99 1.52
C PHE A 192 3.11 2.19 1.57
N TYR A 193 4.28 2.02 2.17
CA TYR A 193 5.27 3.09 2.34
C TYR A 193 6.62 2.69 1.75
N ARG A 194 7.10 3.44 0.74
CA ARG A 194 8.37 3.12 0.07
C ARG A 194 8.40 1.67 -0.40
N CYS A 195 7.31 1.22 -1.00
CA CYS A 195 7.22 -0.08 -1.65
C CYS A 195 7.41 0.06 -3.16
N SER A 196 7.80 -1.02 -3.84
CA SER A 196 7.74 -1.07 -5.30
C SER A 196 6.76 -2.13 -5.79
N PHE A 197 6.10 -1.83 -6.91
CA PHE A 197 5.22 -2.74 -7.63
C PHE A 197 5.71 -2.80 -9.08
N VAL A 198 6.15 -3.96 -9.54
CA VAL A 198 6.83 -4.10 -10.83
C VAL A 198 6.19 -5.20 -11.65
N GLY A 199 5.75 -4.86 -12.86
CA GLY A 199 5.15 -5.78 -13.82
C GLY A 199 5.01 -5.12 -15.20
N ILE A 200 4.12 -5.66 -16.03
CA ILE A 200 3.87 -5.13 -17.38
C ILE A 200 2.39 -4.79 -17.55
N GLN A 201 1.55 -5.79 -17.77
CA GLN A 201 0.10 -5.62 -17.84
C GLN A 201 -0.53 -6.00 -16.50
N ASP A 202 -1.43 -5.16 -15.99
CA ASP A 202 -2.18 -5.40 -14.75
C ASP A 202 -1.28 -5.53 -13.50
N THR A 203 -0.24 -4.69 -13.37
CA THR A 203 0.77 -4.82 -12.29
C THR A 203 0.19 -4.71 -10.88
N LEU A 204 -0.62 -3.69 -10.61
CA LEU A 204 -1.26 -3.46 -9.31
C LEU A 204 -2.77 -3.53 -9.46
N CYS A 205 -3.35 -4.61 -8.94
CA CYS A 205 -4.80 -4.77 -8.77
C CYS A 205 -5.21 -4.14 -7.43
N ASP A 206 -5.50 -2.84 -7.46
CA ASP A 206 -6.08 -2.10 -6.34
C ASP A 206 -7.59 -2.34 -6.28
N LEU A 207 -7.94 -3.58 -5.92
CA LEU A 207 -9.24 -4.19 -6.18
C LEU A 207 -10.37 -3.51 -5.42
N SER A 208 -10.30 -3.39 -4.09
CA SER A 208 -11.38 -2.87 -3.26
C SER A 208 -10.88 -2.38 -1.91
N GLY A 209 -11.63 -1.51 -1.24
CA GLY A 209 -11.26 -0.98 0.07
C GLY A 209 -10.56 0.39 -0.03
N ARG A 210 -10.14 0.92 1.12
CA ARG A 210 -9.51 2.23 1.24
C ARG A 210 -8.02 2.08 1.42
N HIS A 211 -7.24 2.60 0.48
CA HIS A 211 -5.80 2.38 0.47
C HIS A 211 -4.98 3.66 0.40
N TYR A 212 -3.78 3.59 0.97
CA TYR A 212 -2.81 4.67 0.93
C TYR A 212 -1.45 4.18 0.46
N TYR A 213 -1.02 4.65 -0.71
CA TYR A 213 0.31 4.37 -1.26
C TYR A 213 1.12 5.66 -1.16
N LYS A 214 2.24 5.63 -0.44
CA LYS A 214 3.03 6.83 -0.17
C LYS A 214 4.52 6.59 -0.43
N ASP A 215 5.09 7.48 -1.23
CA ASP A 215 6.50 7.42 -1.62
C ASP A 215 6.86 6.06 -2.31
N CYS A 216 5.90 5.44 -3.01
CA CYS A 216 6.07 4.15 -3.69
C CYS A 216 6.55 4.29 -5.15
N TYR A 217 7.11 3.22 -5.69
CA TYR A 217 7.40 3.06 -7.11
C TYR A 217 6.40 2.08 -7.75
N ILE A 218 5.78 2.44 -8.87
CA ILE A 218 4.86 1.56 -9.60
C ILE A 218 5.24 1.59 -11.07
N GLU A 219 5.58 0.42 -11.63
CA GLU A 219 6.00 0.26 -13.02
C GLU A 219 5.09 -0.68 -13.79
N GLY A 220 4.72 -0.28 -15.01
CA GLY A 220 4.02 -1.14 -15.95
C GLY A 220 3.75 -0.47 -17.29
N ALA A 221 2.88 -1.08 -18.08
CA ALA A 221 2.62 -0.68 -19.46
C ALA A 221 1.12 -0.58 -19.79
N ILE A 222 0.33 -1.62 -19.52
CA ILE A 222 -1.09 -1.69 -19.88
C ILE A 222 -1.91 -1.86 -18.61
N ASP A 223 -2.86 -0.97 -18.37
CA ASP A 223 -3.79 -0.97 -17.24
C ASP A 223 -3.10 -1.27 -15.90
N PHE A 224 -1.85 -0.79 -15.74
CA PHE A 224 -0.98 -1.36 -14.73
C PHE A 224 -1.33 -0.92 -13.30
N ILE A 225 -2.25 0.03 -13.15
CA ILE A 225 -2.98 0.32 -11.91
C ILE A 225 -4.48 0.20 -12.21
N PHE A 226 -5.11 -0.87 -11.77
CA PHE A 226 -6.51 -1.16 -12.08
C PHE A 226 -7.27 -1.66 -10.84
N GLY A 227 -8.59 -1.71 -10.95
CA GLY A 227 -9.47 -2.09 -9.84
C GLY A 227 -10.45 -0.99 -9.46
N GLN A 228 -11.14 -1.16 -8.33
CA GLN A 228 -12.18 -0.24 -7.84
C GLN A 228 -11.89 0.24 -6.41
N GLY A 229 -10.62 0.28 -6.00
CA GLY A 229 -10.19 0.87 -4.73
C GLY A 229 -10.57 2.35 -4.57
N GLN A 230 -10.72 2.77 -3.32
CA GLN A 230 -10.79 4.16 -2.90
C GLN A 230 -9.41 4.58 -2.38
N SER A 231 -8.57 5.12 -3.27
CA SER A 231 -7.13 5.14 -3.00
C SER A 231 -6.48 6.47 -3.27
N ILE A 232 -5.52 6.82 -2.41
CA ILE A 232 -4.59 7.93 -2.64
C ILE A 232 -3.20 7.35 -2.89
N PHE A 233 -2.63 7.70 -4.03
CA PHE A 233 -1.22 7.54 -4.37
C PHE A 233 -0.56 8.90 -4.14
N GLU A 234 0.26 9.04 -3.12
CA GLU A 234 0.89 10.31 -2.74
C GLU A 234 2.41 10.25 -2.89
N ARG A 235 2.96 11.17 -3.68
CA ARG A 235 4.40 11.25 -3.98
C ARG A 235 5.00 9.95 -4.53
N CYS A 236 4.17 9.14 -5.18
CA CYS A 236 4.65 7.96 -5.87
C CYS A 236 5.35 8.33 -7.18
N THR A 237 6.30 7.52 -7.58
CA THR A 237 6.81 7.49 -8.95
C THR A 237 6.02 6.46 -9.74
N ILE A 238 5.40 6.90 -10.84
CA ILE A 238 4.62 6.07 -11.74
C ILE A 238 5.42 6.00 -13.05
N SER A 239 5.94 4.82 -13.36
CA SER A 239 6.94 4.60 -14.42
C SER A 239 6.38 3.73 -15.53
N THR A 240 6.31 4.26 -16.75
CA THR A 240 5.91 3.47 -17.92
C THR A 240 7.09 2.68 -18.49
N THR A 241 6.83 1.47 -18.98
CA THR A 241 7.84 0.63 -19.62
C THR A 241 7.52 0.33 -21.08
N SER A 242 8.56 0.25 -21.92
CA SER A 242 8.48 0.01 -23.36
C SER A 242 8.46 -1.48 -23.72
N LEU A 243 8.10 -2.35 -22.76
CA LEU A 243 8.01 -3.80 -22.95
C LEU A 243 6.76 -4.24 -23.74
N VAL A 244 5.90 -3.30 -24.11
CA VAL A 244 4.76 -3.54 -25.00
C VAL A 244 4.90 -2.73 -26.27
N GLN A 245 4.38 -3.25 -27.38
CA GLN A 245 4.23 -2.46 -28.61
C GLN A 245 3.02 -1.53 -28.48
N GLY A 246 3.16 -0.29 -28.94
CA GLY A 246 2.07 0.70 -28.94
C GLY A 246 2.06 1.61 -27.72
N VAL A 247 0.89 2.20 -27.46
CA VAL A 247 0.66 3.17 -26.38
C VAL A 247 0.07 2.45 -25.17
N GLY A 248 0.66 2.67 -24.00
CA GLY A 248 0.20 2.08 -22.74
C GLY A 248 -0.98 2.80 -22.09
N TYR A 249 -1.40 2.32 -20.93
CA TYR A 249 -2.42 2.93 -20.08
C TYR A 249 -1.97 2.84 -18.62
N ILE A 250 -1.88 3.98 -17.94
CA ILE A 250 -1.53 4.00 -16.50
C ILE A 250 -2.66 3.40 -15.67
N THR A 251 -3.90 3.81 -15.93
CA THR A 251 -5.04 3.43 -15.09
C THR A 251 -6.20 2.80 -15.85
N ALA A 252 -6.81 1.80 -15.21
CA ALA A 252 -8.11 1.24 -15.60
C ALA A 252 -9.04 1.13 -14.39
N HIS A 253 -9.70 2.25 -14.03
CA HIS A 253 -10.55 2.29 -12.84
C HIS A 253 -11.92 1.64 -13.12
N GLY A 254 -12.33 0.77 -12.20
CA GLY A 254 -13.45 -0.16 -12.34
C GLY A 254 -14.70 0.23 -11.55
N ARG A 255 -14.90 1.51 -11.24
CA ARG A 255 -16.10 1.93 -10.52
C ARG A 255 -17.37 1.80 -11.35
N ASP A 256 -18.34 1.06 -10.82
CA ASP A 256 -19.55 0.65 -11.55
C ASP A 256 -20.83 1.40 -11.14
N SER A 257 -20.76 2.30 -10.15
CA SER A 257 -21.92 3.07 -9.69
C SER A 257 -21.59 4.53 -9.31
N LYS A 258 -22.51 5.44 -9.61
CA LYS A 258 -22.45 6.85 -9.13
C LYS A 258 -22.51 6.98 -7.60
N HIS A 259 -23.05 5.97 -6.92
CA HIS A 259 -23.18 5.96 -5.46
C HIS A 259 -21.97 5.38 -4.74
N ASP A 260 -21.08 4.71 -5.45
CA ASP A 260 -19.79 4.28 -4.92
C ASP A 260 -18.93 5.51 -4.61
N TRP A 261 -18.02 5.37 -3.66
CA TRP A 261 -17.07 6.37 -3.21
C TRP A 261 -15.68 6.15 -3.81
N SER A 262 -15.44 4.98 -4.40
CA SER A 262 -14.18 4.58 -5.02
C SER A 262 -13.68 5.58 -6.08
N GLY A 263 -12.38 5.52 -6.30
CA GLY A 263 -11.65 6.42 -7.20
C GLY A 263 -10.18 6.44 -6.85
N PHE A 264 -9.34 6.56 -7.87
CA PHE A 264 -7.90 6.73 -7.71
C PHE A 264 -7.52 8.21 -7.72
N VAL A 265 -6.76 8.64 -6.73
CA VAL A 265 -6.23 10.00 -6.62
C VAL A 265 -4.71 9.97 -6.60
N PHE A 266 -4.07 10.49 -7.64
CA PHE A 266 -2.62 10.62 -7.77
C PHE A 266 -2.20 12.03 -7.37
N LYS A 267 -1.69 12.17 -6.15
CA LYS A 267 -1.35 13.43 -5.50
C LYS A 267 0.15 13.63 -5.45
N SER A 268 0.63 14.71 -6.08
CA SER A 268 2.06 15.08 -6.06
C SER A 268 2.98 13.97 -6.58
N CYS A 269 2.48 13.14 -7.49
CA CYS A 269 3.22 12.03 -8.08
C CYS A 269 4.17 12.51 -9.19
N ASN A 270 5.16 11.69 -9.49
CA ASN A 270 6.05 11.85 -10.64
C ASN A 270 5.69 10.81 -11.71
N ILE A 271 5.06 11.24 -12.80
CA ILE A 271 4.70 10.38 -13.94
C ILE A 271 5.81 10.46 -14.98
N THR A 272 6.50 9.35 -15.19
CA THR A 272 7.70 9.22 -16.03
C THR A 272 7.75 7.84 -16.69
N GLY A 273 8.82 7.52 -17.40
CA GLY A 273 9.02 6.21 -18.00
C GLY A 273 9.63 6.30 -19.40
N SER A 274 9.75 5.14 -20.05
CA SER A 274 10.36 4.98 -21.38
C SER A 274 9.34 4.87 -22.52
N ALA A 275 8.04 4.78 -22.22
CA ALA A 275 7.00 4.53 -23.21
C ALA A 275 5.89 5.58 -23.19
N GLN A 276 5.33 5.86 -24.38
CA GLN A 276 4.13 6.68 -24.49
C GLN A 276 2.92 6.00 -23.85
N THR A 277 2.04 6.78 -23.24
CA THR A 277 0.91 6.27 -22.47
C THR A 277 -0.27 7.23 -22.43
N TYR A 278 -1.47 6.69 -22.26
CA TYR A 278 -2.62 7.41 -21.73
C TYR A 278 -2.58 7.41 -20.20
N LEU A 279 -3.09 8.48 -19.59
CA LEU A 279 -3.33 8.54 -18.13
C LEU A 279 -4.32 7.46 -17.67
N GLY A 280 -5.22 7.05 -18.54
CA GLY A 280 -6.07 5.90 -18.30
C GLY A 280 -7.25 5.78 -19.25
N ARG A 281 -8.03 4.73 -19.00
CA ARG A 281 -9.27 4.40 -19.67
C ARG A 281 -10.29 3.83 -18.68
N PRO A 282 -11.60 3.96 -18.92
CA PRO A 282 -12.59 3.47 -17.97
C PRO A 282 -12.79 1.96 -18.12
N TRP A 283 -12.53 1.20 -17.06
CA TRP A 283 -12.89 -0.22 -17.05
C TRP A 283 -14.40 -0.41 -16.80
N ARG A 284 -15.04 0.53 -16.09
CA ARG A 284 -16.48 0.54 -15.80
C ARG A 284 -17.13 1.94 -15.97
N PRO A 285 -18.47 2.03 -16.09
CA PRO A 285 -19.18 3.26 -16.50
C PRO A 285 -19.02 4.48 -15.63
N TYR A 286 -18.59 4.33 -14.38
CA TYR A 286 -18.43 5.43 -13.44
C TYR A 286 -16.98 5.60 -12.98
N ALA A 287 -16.02 5.09 -13.76
CA ALA A 287 -14.59 5.18 -13.50
C ALA A 287 -14.17 6.59 -13.04
N ARG A 288 -13.33 6.65 -12.00
CA ARG A 288 -12.89 7.91 -11.40
C ARG A 288 -11.39 7.91 -11.16
N VAL A 289 -10.71 8.81 -11.84
CA VAL A 289 -9.25 8.99 -11.75
C VAL A 289 -8.91 10.47 -11.74
N ILE A 290 -8.14 10.90 -10.74
CA ILE A 290 -7.79 12.30 -10.54
C ILE A 290 -6.28 12.41 -10.39
N PHE A 291 -5.64 13.17 -11.28
CA PHE A 291 -4.25 13.60 -11.12
C PHE A 291 -4.22 15.02 -10.55
N TYR A 292 -3.57 15.20 -9.40
CA TYR A 292 -3.50 16.46 -8.66
C TYR A 292 -2.06 16.82 -8.29
N GLU A 293 -1.61 18.01 -8.70
CA GLU A 293 -0.26 18.53 -8.40
C GLU A 293 0.90 17.59 -8.83
N SER A 294 0.63 16.72 -9.80
CA SER A 294 1.59 15.72 -10.28
C SER A 294 2.42 16.26 -11.45
N TYR A 295 3.67 15.81 -11.56
CA TYR A 295 4.51 16.06 -12.72
C TYR A 295 4.26 15.00 -13.78
N MET A 296 4.20 15.41 -15.05
CA MET A 296 4.04 14.53 -16.21
C MET A 296 5.16 14.78 -17.22
N ALA A 297 6.02 13.77 -17.41
CA ALA A 297 7.04 13.76 -18.45
C ALA A 297 6.41 13.76 -19.87
N ASN A 298 7.23 13.95 -20.91
CA ASN A 298 6.77 14.04 -22.30
C ASN A 298 6.48 12.64 -22.89
N ILE A 299 5.64 11.88 -22.19
CA ILE A 299 5.22 10.52 -22.54
C ILE A 299 3.70 10.40 -22.56
N ILE A 300 2.97 11.41 -22.06
CA ILE A 300 1.52 11.41 -22.07
C ILE A 300 1.03 11.81 -23.47
N THR A 301 0.11 11.04 -24.03
CA THR A 301 -0.52 11.37 -25.32
C THR A 301 -1.21 12.74 -25.27
N PRO A 302 -1.34 13.46 -26.41
CA PRO A 302 -2.08 14.72 -26.46
C PRO A 302 -3.52 14.60 -25.93
N GLU A 303 -4.21 13.52 -26.28
CA GLU A 303 -5.57 13.18 -25.86
C GLU A 303 -5.65 12.97 -24.33
N GLY A 304 -4.59 12.42 -23.74
CA GLY A 304 -4.43 12.16 -22.31
C GLY A 304 -5.24 10.98 -21.80
N TRP A 305 -6.47 10.79 -22.28
CA TRP A 305 -7.39 9.75 -21.85
C TRP A 305 -8.03 9.04 -23.04
N ASP A 306 -8.41 7.79 -22.84
CA ASP A 306 -9.05 6.95 -23.85
C ASP A 306 -10.42 6.47 -23.35
N THR A 307 -11.38 6.30 -24.27
CA THR A 307 -12.77 5.90 -23.95
C THR A 307 -12.95 4.38 -23.86
N TRP A 308 -11.88 3.59 -24.05
CA TRP A 308 -11.94 2.15 -24.25
C TRP A 308 -12.85 1.81 -25.46
N GLN A 309 -14.01 1.21 -25.21
CA GLN A 309 -15.02 0.85 -26.21
C GLN A 309 -16.35 1.56 -25.94
N TYR A 310 -16.36 2.55 -25.03
CA TYR A 310 -17.58 3.07 -24.45
C TYR A 310 -17.58 4.60 -24.41
N ASP A 311 -18.08 5.18 -25.48
CA ASP A 311 -18.40 6.61 -25.53
C ASP A 311 -19.66 6.92 -24.70
N GLY A 312 -19.67 8.05 -23.99
CA GLY A 312 -20.84 8.53 -23.23
C GLY A 312 -20.99 8.03 -21.78
N TRP A 313 -20.02 7.31 -21.22
CA TRP A 313 -20.02 6.91 -19.80
C TRP A 313 -19.85 8.10 -18.83
N ASP A 314 -20.44 8.00 -17.64
CA ASP A 314 -20.37 9.05 -16.59
C ASP A 314 -19.08 8.93 -15.76
N THR A 315 -17.96 9.08 -16.44
CA THR A 315 -16.62 9.01 -15.85
C THR A 315 -16.22 10.33 -15.20
N THR A 316 -15.35 10.25 -14.20
CA THR A 316 -14.71 11.42 -13.58
C THR A 316 -13.20 11.34 -13.76
N PHE A 317 -12.72 11.73 -14.94
CA PHE A 317 -11.30 11.87 -15.24
C PHE A 317 -10.90 13.33 -15.20
N ALA A 318 -9.89 13.67 -14.39
CA ALA A 318 -9.51 15.05 -14.17
C ALA A 318 -8.00 15.22 -13.94
N GLU A 319 -7.46 16.29 -14.52
CA GLU A 319 -6.08 16.77 -14.31
C GLU A 319 -6.13 18.16 -13.69
N VAL A 320 -5.57 18.33 -12.49
CA VAL A 320 -5.64 19.60 -11.75
C VAL A 320 -4.26 19.99 -11.22
N LYS A 321 -3.79 21.19 -11.57
CA LYS A 321 -2.45 21.72 -11.22
C LYS A 321 -1.29 20.77 -11.60
N CYS A 322 -1.48 19.90 -12.59
CA CYS A 322 -0.41 19.05 -13.10
C CYS A 322 0.58 19.92 -13.89
N ARG A 323 1.85 19.53 -13.87
CA ARG A 323 2.97 20.29 -14.47
C ARG A 323 3.86 19.39 -15.31
N GLY A 324 4.75 19.99 -16.10
CA GLY A 324 5.66 19.27 -16.98
C GLY A 324 5.16 19.19 -18.43
N PRO A 325 6.01 18.72 -19.35
CA PRO A 325 5.71 18.74 -20.79
C PRO A 325 4.50 17.88 -21.17
N GLY A 326 4.23 16.77 -20.46
CA GLY A 326 3.07 15.92 -20.68
C GLY A 326 1.75 16.48 -20.12
N ALA A 327 1.79 17.52 -19.29
CA ALA A 327 0.60 18.13 -18.69
C ALA A 327 -0.04 19.23 -19.59
N LYS A 328 0.44 19.41 -20.82
CA LYS A 328 -0.12 20.37 -21.77
C LYS A 328 -1.56 19.96 -22.11
N ARG A 329 -2.52 20.85 -21.85
CA ARG A 329 -3.95 20.58 -22.09
C ARG A 329 -4.39 20.68 -23.55
N LYS A 330 -3.58 21.24 -24.44
CA LYS A 330 -3.92 21.35 -25.86
C LYS A 330 -3.99 19.95 -26.46
N GLY A 331 -5.15 19.58 -27.01
CA GLY A 331 -5.38 18.26 -27.60
C GLY A 331 -6.06 17.25 -26.66
N ARG A 332 -6.27 17.61 -25.38
CA ARG A 332 -7.02 16.74 -24.46
C ARG A 332 -8.42 16.47 -24.95
N VAL A 333 -8.92 15.29 -24.63
CA VAL A 333 -10.33 14.93 -24.83
C VAL A 333 -11.27 15.99 -24.22
N ASN A 334 -12.37 16.29 -24.92
CA ASN A 334 -13.32 17.33 -24.52
C ASN A 334 -14.19 16.93 -23.31
N TRP A 335 -14.29 15.64 -23.01
CA TRP A 335 -15.11 15.09 -21.94
C TRP A 335 -14.39 15.00 -20.57
N MET A 336 -13.10 15.37 -20.52
CA MET A 336 -12.35 15.48 -19.25
C MET A 336 -13.07 16.44 -18.30
N LYS A 337 -13.27 16.03 -17.04
CA LYS A 337 -14.02 16.82 -16.06
C LYS A 337 -13.19 17.95 -15.47
N MET A 338 -13.83 19.10 -15.31
CA MET A 338 -13.36 20.17 -14.45
C MET A 338 -14.00 20.03 -13.07
N LEU A 339 -13.18 19.80 -12.04
CA LEU A 339 -13.67 19.66 -10.66
C LEU A 339 -13.91 21.05 -10.04
N SER A 340 -14.99 21.17 -9.26
CA SER A 340 -15.19 22.33 -8.38
C SER A 340 -14.20 22.32 -7.22
N ASP A 341 -13.93 23.48 -6.62
CA ASP A 341 -13.03 23.58 -5.46
C ASP A 341 -13.45 22.68 -4.30
N LYS A 342 -14.76 22.53 -4.08
CA LYS A 342 -15.32 21.64 -3.05
C LYS A 342 -15.00 20.17 -3.36
N ALA A 343 -15.21 19.74 -4.60
CA ALA A 343 -14.90 18.37 -5.03
C ALA A 343 -13.39 18.12 -4.95
N LEU A 344 -12.58 19.05 -5.43
CA LEU A 344 -11.12 18.97 -5.40
C LEU A 344 -10.58 18.85 -3.97
N LYS A 345 -11.06 19.70 -3.04
CA LYS A 345 -10.69 19.64 -1.62
C LYS A 345 -11.13 18.33 -0.97
N HIS A 346 -12.27 17.77 -1.39
CA HIS A 346 -12.74 16.49 -0.89
C HIS A 346 -11.80 15.34 -1.30
N TYR A 347 -11.49 15.22 -2.59
CA TYR A 347 -10.70 14.11 -3.13
C TYR A 347 -9.21 14.17 -2.73
N THR A 348 -8.64 15.37 -2.62
CA THR A 348 -7.19 15.55 -2.34
C THR A 348 -6.83 15.59 -0.86
N SER A 349 -7.84 15.62 0.02
CA SER A 349 -7.66 15.50 1.47
C SER A 349 -7.47 14.04 1.86
N LEU A 350 -6.57 13.78 2.82
CA LEU A 350 -6.43 12.44 3.41
C LEU A 350 -7.75 11.92 4.00
N ARG A 351 -8.68 12.81 4.38
CA ARG A 351 -10.04 12.45 4.81
C ARG A 351 -10.87 11.73 3.74
N TYR A 352 -10.46 11.73 2.47
CA TYR A 352 -11.10 10.94 1.43
C TYR A 352 -11.09 9.45 1.84
N ILE A 353 -9.91 8.93 2.20
CA ILE A 353 -9.72 7.54 2.62
C ILE A 353 -9.74 7.34 4.14
N ASN A 354 -9.46 8.38 4.93
CA ASN A 354 -9.14 8.28 6.36
C ASN A 354 -10.15 8.98 7.28
N ARG A 355 -11.46 8.82 7.04
CA ARG A 355 -12.51 9.51 7.82
C ARG A 355 -12.56 9.06 9.29
N ASP A 356 -12.43 7.77 9.51
CA ASP A 356 -12.33 7.06 10.80
C ASP A 356 -10.90 7.05 11.36
N LYS A 357 -9.98 7.81 10.74
CA LYS A 357 -8.59 8.00 11.20
C LYS A 357 -7.74 6.72 11.29
N TRP A 358 -8.11 5.65 10.58
CA TRP A 358 -7.40 4.36 10.57
C TRP A 358 -5.88 4.45 10.31
N ILE A 359 -5.41 5.41 9.52
CA ILE A 359 -3.96 5.57 9.25
C ILE A 359 -3.20 5.89 10.54
N HIS A 360 -3.80 6.64 11.47
CA HIS A 360 -3.16 6.99 12.76
C HIS A 360 -3.17 5.83 13.75
N SER A 361 -3.96 4.78 13.49
CA SER A 361 -3.99 3.56 14.30
C SER A 361 -3.08 2.45 13.78
N GLN A 362 -2.34 2.72 12.70
CA GLN A 362 -1.32 1.80 12.20
C GLN A 362 0.06 2.12 12.83
N PRO A 363 0.94 1.11 12.98
CA PRO A 363 2.30 1.30 13.51
C PRO A 363 3.14 2.27 12.68
N THR A 364 4.10 2.97 13.30
CA THR A 364 4.98 3.94 12.61
C THR A 364 6.30 3.39 12.06
#